data_AF-F2PX30-F1
#
_entry.id   AF-F2PX30-F1
#
_cell.length_a   1.000
_cell.length_b   1.000
_cell.length_c   1.000
_cell.angle_alpha   90.00
_cell.angle_beta   90.00
_cell.angle_gamma   90.00
#
_symmetry.space_group_name_H-M   'P 1'
#
loop_
_entity.id
_entity.type
_entity.pdbx_description
1 polymer ?
#
loop_
_entity_poly.entity_id
_entity_poly.type
_entity_poly.pdbx_seq_one_letter_code
_entity_poly.pdbx_strand_id
1 'polypeptide(L)'
;MQARGQETIVVIGAGVLGLSSALELIEKPETSKYQIVLVADHFSTDPPNPVYATTNAGAHFRPIPATDTQTELESDHAVRTYSRFKKLAEEEPAFGIKFLEGIEEELLRNAAKMYPGIVNSKGGFEVIKDIVGRRPAREGGMRLEVEILPDKRPVVHAYGIGGRGFETSWGIAEDVQRMVTEALGKRPLASRL
;
A
#
# COMPACT_ATOMS: atom_id res chain seq x y z
N MET A 1 27.77 -4.13 46.89
CA MET A 1 26.45 -4.32 46.25
C MET A 1 26.56 -3.75 44.84
N GLN A 2 26.75 -4.61 43.82
CA GLN A 2 26.64 -4.17 42.42
C GLN A 2 25.15 -3.96 42.11
N ALA A 3 24.80 -2.77 41.64
CA ALA A 3 23.50 -2.54 41.03
C ALA A 3 23.40 -3.48 39.82
N ARG A 4 22.54 -4.51 39.88
CA ARG A 4 22.22 -5.27 38.67
C ARG A 4 21.51 -4.28 37.74
N GLY A 5 22.15 -3.95 36.63
CA GLY A 5 21.53 -3.17 35.57
C GLY A 5 20.22 -3.85 35.18
N GLN A 6 19.17 -3.07 34.99
CA GLN A 6 17.88 -3.58 34.53
C GLN A 6 18.10 -4.33 33.22
N GLU A 7 17.69 -5.61 33.17
CA GLU A 7 17.85 -6.44 31.98
C GLU A 7 17.13 -5.78 30.79
N THR A 8 17.78 -5.77 29.63
CA THR A 8 17.33 -5.03 28.44
C THR A 8 16.90 -5.98 27.33
N ILE A 9 15.74 -5.72 26.71
CA ILE A 9 15.29 -6.35 25.47
C ILE A 9 15.44 -5.34 24.34
N VAL A 10 16.15 -5.73 23.28
CA VAL A 10 16.34 -4.91 22.09
C VAL A 10 15.41 -5.40 20.98
N VAL A 11 14.54 -4.52 20.49
CA VAL A 11 13.70 -4.74 19.32
C VAL A 11 14.37 -4.09 18.11
N ILE A 12 14.63 -4.86 17.06
CA ILE A 12 15.31 -4.39 15.85
C ILE A 12 14.27 -4.18 14.74
N GLY A 13 14.13 -2.94 14.28
CA GLY A 13 13.21 -2.49 13.24
C GLY A 13 11.95 -1.85 13.81
N ALA A 14 11.60 -0.66 13.32
CA ALA A 14 10.42 0.09 13.75
C ALA A 14 9.23 -0.03 12.78
N GLY A 15 9.18 -1.10 11.96
CA GLY A 15 7.99 -1.43 11.18
C GLY A 15 6.86 -1.97 12.05
N VAL A 16 5.71 -2.27 11.43
CA VAL A 16 4.49 -2.71 12.14
C VAL A 16 4.73 -3.89 13.09
N LEU A 17 5.57 -4.87 12.71
CA LEU A 17 5.90 -6.02 13.57
C LEU A 17 6.76 -5.62 14.78
N GLY A 18 7.76 -4.76 14.57
CA GLY A 18 8.64 -4.30 15.64
C GLY A 18 7.92 -3.39 16.63
N LEU A 19 7.13 -2.44 16.14
CA LEU A 19 6.34 -1.56 16.99
C LEU A 19 5.26 -2.31 17.78
N SER A 20 4.53 -3.23 17.15
CA SER A 20 3.52 -4.04 17.85
C SER A 20 4.15 -4.98 18.87
N SER A 21 5.30 -5.58 18.56
CA SER A 21 6.04 -6.41 19.52
C SER A 21 6.55 -5.57 20.69
N ALA A 22 7.15 -4.40 20.43
CA ALA A 22 7.63 -3.51 21.48
C ALA A 22 6.48 -3.04 22.39
N LEU A 23 5.34 -2.68 21.82
CA LEU A 23 4.15 -2.29 22.59
C LEU A 23 3.65 -3.45 23.47
N GLU A 24 3.52 -4.66 22.91
CA GLU A 24 3.08 -5.83 23.67
C GLU A 24 4.05 -6.13 24.82
N LEU A 25 5.38 -6.04 24.59
CA LEU A 25 6.39 -6.23 25.63
C LEU A 25 6.28 -5.21 26.77
N ILE A 26 5.90 -3.97 26.47
CA ILE A 26 5.72 -2.90 27.45
C ILE A 26 4.42 -3.10 28.24
N GLU A 27 3.34 -3.52 27.59
CA GLU A 27 2.01 -3.66 28.21
C GLU A 27 1.87 -4.90 29.11
N LYS A 28 2.67 -5.95 28.88
CA LYS A 28 2.52 -7.22 29.60
C LYS A 28 3.32 -7.25 30.91
N PRO A 29 2.69 -7.60 32.06
CA PRO A 29 3.37 -7.66 33.35
C PRO A 29 4.60 -8.57 33.38
N GLU A 30 4.58 -9.64 32.58
CA GLU A 30 5.66 -10.62 32.49
C GLU A 30 6.96 -10.01 31.92
N THR A 31 6.82 -9.00 31.06
CA THR A 31 7.93 -8.39 30.30
C THR A 31 8.14 -6.90 30.61
N SER A 32 7.19 -6.21 31.23
CA SER A 32 7.28 -4.79 31.56
C SER A 32 8.38 -4.44 32.57
N LYS A 33 8.94 -5.45 33.26
CA LYS A 33 10.11 -5.32 34.13
C LYS A 33 11.42 -5.06 33.36
N TYR A 34 11.49 -5.38 32.08
CA TYR A 34 12.67 -5.19 31.25
C TYR A 34 12.72 -3.77 30.66
N GLN A 35 13.92 -3.24 30.46
CA GLN A 35 14.09 -2.05 29.64
C GLN A 35 13.91 -2.43 28.17
N ILE A 36 12.96 -1.82 27.46
CA ILE A 36 12.74 -2.06 26.03
C ILE A 36 13.46 -0.96 25.23
N VAL A 37 14.35 -1.37 24.33
CA VAL A 37 15.08 -0.46 23.43
C VAL A 37 14.73 -0.81 21.99
N LEU A 38 14.18 0.15 21.25
CA LEU A 38 13.88 0.01 19.82
C LEU A 38 15.02 0.62 19.00
N VAL A 39 15.60 -0.17 18.10
CA VAL A 39 16.68 0.26 17.19
C VAL A 39 16.23 0.04 15.76
N ALA A 40 16.24 1.09 14.94
CA ALA A 40 15.79 1.01 13.54
C ALA A 40 16.52 2.02 12.66
N ASP A 41 16.63 1.70 11.36
CA ASP A 41 17.14 2.61 10.32
C ASP A 41 16.09 3.64 9.89
N HIS A 42 14.80 3.28 9.97
CA HIS A 42 13.67 4.15 9.66
C HIS A 42 12.62 4.10 10.78
N PHE A 43 11.96 5.23 10.99
CA PHE A 43 10.82 5.40 11.88
C PHE A 43 9.61 5.94 11.12
N SER A 44 8.40 5.76 11.66
CA SER A 44 7.15 6.22 11.03
C SER A 44 7.03 7.75 10.91
N THR A 45 7.90 8.50 11.57
CA THR A 45 8.01 9.97 11.43
C THR A 45 8.89 10.40 10.25
N ASP A 46 9.64 9.47 9.64
CA ASP A 46 10.51 9.76 8.51
C ASP A 46 9.69 9.94 7.22
N PRO A 47 10.21 10.66 6.21
CA PRO A 47 9.60 10.71 4.89
C PRO A 47 9.40 9.31 4.30
N PRO A 48 8.35 9.10 3.48
CA PRO A 48 8.12 7.82 2.81
C PRO A 48 9.37 7.32 2.08
N ASN A 49 9.76 6.07 2.34
CA ASN A 49 10.95 5.46 1.80
C ASN A 49 10.61 4.11 1.18
N PRO A 50 11.02 3.81 -0.07
CA PRO A 50 10.70 2.54 -0.73
C PRO A 50 11.16 1.29 0.02
N VAL A 51 12.20 1.37 0.86
CA VAL A 51 12.67 0.23 1.66
C VAL A 51 11.96 0.09 3.01
N TYR A 52 11.16 1.08 3.42
CA TYR A 52 10.37 1.07 4.65
C TYR A 52 8.89 0.79 4.34
N ALA A 53 8.52 -0.49 4.32
CA ALA A 53 7.19 -0.93 3.89
C ALA A 53 6.03 -0.36 4.72
N THR A 54 6.24 -0.03 6.00
CA THR A 54 5.15 0.39 6.90
C THR A 54 4.46 1.68 6.45
N THR A 55 5.18 2.73 6.08
CA THR A 55 4.56 3.98 5.59
C THR A 55 4.02 3.88 4.16
N ASN A 56 4.48 2.88 3.40
CA ASN A 56 4.00 2.61 2.04
C ASN A 56 2.79 1.69 2.00
N ALA A 57 2.39 1.08 3.12
CA ALA A 57 1.19 0.26 3.15
C ALA A 57 -0.06 1.13 3.05
N GLY A 58 -1.09 0.66 2.33
CA GLY A 58 -2.45 1.19 2.53
C GLY A 58 -3.08 0.61 3.79
N ALA A 59 -2.81 -0.67 4.05
CA ALA A 59 -3.32 -1.52 5.11
C ALA A 59 -4.87 -1.58 5.17
N HIS A 60 -5.41 -2.68 4.65
CA HIS A 60 -6.78 -3.11 4.90
C HIS A 60 -6.72 -4.53 5.48
N PHE A 61 -7.51 -4.81 6.52
CA PHE A 61 -7.54 -6.11 7.16
C PHE A 61 -8.35 -7.11 6.31
N ARG A 62 -7.65 -8.04 5.64
CA ARG A 62 -8.26 -9.13 4.88
C ARG A 62 -7.59 -10.45 5.25
N PRO A 63 -8.19 -11.27 6.13
CA PRO A 63 -7.61 -12.56 6.48
C PRO A 63 -7.67 -13.50 5.26
N ILE A 64 -6.58 -14.21 5.03
CA ILE A 64 -6.48 -15.21 3.95
C ILE A 64 -7.12 -16.51 4.45
N PRO A 65 -8.02 -17.15 3.69
CA PRO A 65 -8.58 -18.44 4.05
C PRO A 65 -7.46 -19.49 4.25
N ALA A 66 -7.52 -20.20 5.37
CA ALA A 66 -6.57 -21.26 5.66
C ALA A 66 -6.78 -22.45 4.71
N THR A 67 -5.72 -22.87 4.02
CA THR A 67 -5.71 -24.01 3.08
C THR A 67 -4.59 -25.01 3.38
N ASP A 68 -3.66 -24.64 4.27
CA ASP A 68 -2.52 -25.43 4.73
C ASP A 68 -2.11 -25.02 6.15
N THR A 69 -1.14 -25.73 6.74
CA THR A 69 -0.69 -25.46 8.12
C THR A 69 -0.10 -24.06 8.32
N GLN A 70 0.52 -23.49 7.29
CA GLN A 70 1.09 -22.14 7.36
C GLN A 70 -0.04 -21.10 7.46
N THR A 71 -1.02 -21.21 6.59
CA THR A 71 -2.18 -20.30 6.53
C THR A 71 -3.13 -20.49 7.71
N GLU A 72 -3.17 -21.67 8.35
CA GLU A 72 -3.84 -21.87 9.64
C GLU A 72 -3.20 -21.04 10.78
N LEU A 73 -1.87 -21.05 10.89
CA LEU A 73 -1.14 -20.23 11.87
C LEU A 73 -1.34 -18.73 11.61
N GLU A 74 -1.29 -18.32 10.35
CA GLU A 74 -1.56 -16.93 9.94
C GLU A 74 -3.01 -16.51 10.26
N SER A 75 -3.96 -17.43 10.11
CA SER A 75 -5.36 -17.21 10.48
C SER A 75 -5.53 -16.97 11.98
N ASP A 76 -4.86 -17.76 12.85
CA ASP A 76 -4.85 -17.49 14.30
C ASP A 76 -4.30 -16.10 14.62
N HIS A 77 -3.16 -15.74 14.00
CA HIS A 77 -2.56 -14.42 14.14
C HIS A 77 -3.52 -13.31 13.70
N ALA A 78 -4.21 -13.52 12.58
CA ALA A 78 -5.20 -12.58 12.06
C ALA A 78 -6.37 -12.40 13.03
N VAL A 79 -6.95 -13.49 13.56
CA VAL A 79 -8.07 -13.42 14.51
C VAL A 79 -7.69 -12.64 15.77
N ARG A 80 -6.50 -12.90 16.34
CA ARG A 80 -6.00 -12.15 17.50
C ARG A 80 -5.75 -10.67 17.18
N THR A 81 -5.16 -10.40 16.01
CA THR A 81 -4.92 -9.02 15.53
C THR A 81 -6.23 -8.26 15.34
N TYR A 82 -7.22 -8.88 14.70
CA TYR A 82 -8.55 -8.31 14.50
C TYR A 82 -9.20 -7.93 15.83
N SER A 83 -9.15 -8.83 16.80
CA SER A 83 -9.72 -8.61 18.13
C SER A 83 -9.06 -7.42 18.83
N ARG A 84 -7.72 -7.30 18.75
CA ARG A 84 -6.99 -6.15 19.29
C ARG A 84 -7.35 -4.85 18.57
N PHE A 85 -7.40 -4.85 17.24
CA PHE A 85 -7.77 -3.68 16.44
C PHE A 85 -9.20 -3.23 16.69
N LYS A 86 -10.13 -4.16 16.86
CA LYS A 86 -11.52 -3.86 17.22
C LYS A 86 -11.58 -3.13 18.55
N LYS A 87 -10.90 -3.65 19.57
CA LYS A 87 -10.79 -3.03 20.89
C LYS A 87 -10.17 -1.63 20.81
N LEU A 88 -9.03 -1.48 20.12
CA LEU A 88 -8.36 -0.19 19.97
C LEU A 88 -9.21 0.84 19.20
N ALA A 89 -9.96 0.43 18.19
CA ALA A 89 -10.84 1.33 17.45
C ALA A 89 -12.01 1.84 18.31
N GLU A 90 -12.48 1.03 19.26
CA GLU A 90 -13.53 1.39 20.21
C GLU A 90 -13.00 2.28 21.35
N GLU A 91 -11.83 1.95 21.89
CA GLU A 91 -11.27 2.59 23.09
C GLU A 91 -10.40 3.82 22.80
N GLU A 92 -9.64 3.82 21.69
CA GLU A 92 -8.61 4.82 21.40
C GLU A 92 -8.67 5.30 19.94
N PRO A 93 -9.62 6.17 19.56
CA PRO A 93 -9.80 6.65 18.19
C PRO A 93 -8.56 7.30 17.56
N ALA A 94 -7.62 7.79 18.38
CA ALA A 94 -6.36 8.36 17.95
C ALA A 94 -5.42 7.35 17.24
N PHE A 95 -5.63 6.04 17.41
CA PHE A 95 -4.86 5.00 16.70
C PHE A 95 -5.13 4.95 15.19
N GLY A 96 -6.14 5.66 14.68
CA GLY A 96 -6.41 5.79 13.25
C GLY A 96 -6.96 4.52 12.58
N ILE A 97 -7.44 3.55 13.37
CA ILE A 97 -8.12 2.34 12.88
C ILE A 97 -9.62 2.62 12.79
N LYS A 98 -10.22 2.34 11.63
CA LYS A 98 -11.66 2.49 11.41
C LYS A 98 -12.26 1.22 10.81
N PHE A 99 -13.31 0.72 11.43
CA PHE A 99 -14.13 -0.35 10.88
C PHE A 99 -15.13 0.23 9.89
N LEU A 100 -15.19 -0.38 8.71
CA LEU A 100 -16.06 0.01 7.61
C LEU A 100 -16.89 -1.20 7.20
N GLU A 101 -18.10 -0.95 6.71
CA GLU A 101 -18.91 -1.99 6.10
C GLU A 101 -18.19 -2.56 4.87
N GLY A 102 -18.10 -3.88 4.79
CA GLY A 102 -17.43 -4.57 3.69
C GLY A 102 -18.24 -4.47 2.40
N ILE A 103 -17.91 -3.49 1.55
CA ILE A 103 -18.54 -3.30 0.23
C ILE A 103 -18.23 -4.46 -0.73
N GLU A 104 -17.29 -5.34 -0.39
CA GLU A 104 -16.91 -6.49 -1.21
C GLU A 104 -18.09 -7.40 -1.55
N GLU A 105 -18.91 -7.78 -0.57
CA GLU A 105 -20.06 -8.62 -0.88
C GLU A 105 -21.05 -7.91 -1.80
N GLU A 106 -21.21 -6.59 -1.64
CA GLU A 106 -22.04 -5.80 -2.54
C GLU A 106 -21.46 -5.74 -3.96
N LEU A 107 -20.14 -5.54 -4.10
CA LEU A 107 -19.44 -5.56 -5.38
C LEU A 107 -19.56 -6.92 -6.06
N LEU A 108 -19.35 -8.01 -5.33
CA LEU A 108 -19.50 -9.38 -5.83
C LEU A 108 -20.96 -9.66 -6.22
N ARG A 109 -21.94 -9.27 -5.39
CA ARG A 109 -23.36 -9.38 -5.73
C ARG A 109 -23.71 -8.60 -7.02
N ASN A 110 -23.20 -7.39 -7.17
CA ASN A 110 -23.44 -6.57 -8.35
C ASN A 110 -22.73 -7.12 -9.59
N ALA A 111 -21.51 -7.66 -9.45
CA ALA A 111 -20.81 -8.33 -10.53
C ALA A 111 -21.54 -9.61 -11.00
N ALA A 112 -22.07 -10.42 -10.06
CA ALA A 112 -22.87 -11.60 -10.39
C ALA A 112 -24.14 -11.24 -11.17
N LYS A 113 -24.80 -10.12 -10.82
CA LYS A 113 -25.96 -9.60 -11.57
C LYS A 113 -25.58 -9.16 -12.99
N MET A 114 -24.42 -8.52 -13.14
CA MET A 114 -23.97 -7.97 -14.42
C MET A 114 -23.42 -9.04 -15.36
N TYR A 115 -22.76 -10.06 -14.82
CA TYR A 115 -22.12 -11.14 -15.58
C TYR A 115 -22.45 -12.51 -14.98
N PRO A 116 -23.66 -13.06 -15.20
CA PRO A 116 -24.08 -14.31 -14.55
C PRO A 116 -23.19 -15.53 -14.83
N GLY A 117 -22.40 -15.53 -15.92
CA GLY A 117 -21.50 -16.63 -16.25
C GLY A 117 -20.24 -16.73 -15.38
N ILE A 118 -19.95 -15.75 -14.52
CA ILE A 118 -18.76 -15.76 -13.65
C ILE A 118 -18.98 -16.49 -12.32
N VAL A 119 -20.24 -16.80 -11.97
CA VAL A 119 -20.54 -17.57 -10.76
C VAL A 119 -20.44 -19.06 -11.04
N ASN A 120 -19.89 -19.81 -10.09
CA ASN A 120 -19.78 -21.25 -10.20
C ASN A 120 -21.14 -21.94 -10.03
N SER A 121 -21.19 -23.25 -10.22
CA SER A 121 -22.42 -24.07 -10.11
C SER A 121 -23.09 -24.03 -8.72
N LYS A 122 -22.41 -23.51 -7.70
CA LYS A 122 -22.92 -23.34 -6.34
C LYS A 122 -23.35 -21.89 -6.03
N GLY A 123 -23.32 -21.00 -7.02
CA GLY A 123 -23.68 -19.58 -6.86
C GLY A 123 -22.60 -18.73 -6.16
N GLY A 124 -21.37 -19.24 -6.04
CA GLY A 124 -20.23 -18.53 -5.48
C GLY A 124 -19.20 -18.10 -6.52
N PHE A 125 -18.14 -17.44 -6.08
CA PHE A 125 -16.99 -17.07 -6.91
C PHE A 125 -15.83 -18.04 -6.68
N GLU A 126 -15.11 -18.37 -7.73
CA GLU A 126 -13.78 -18.98 -7.61
C GLU A 126 -12.74 -17.85 -7.54
N VAL A 127 -12.17 -17.63 -6.35
CA VAL A 127 -11.18 -16.56 -6.15
C VAL A 127 -9.83 -17.03 -6.69
N ILE A 128 -9.37 -16.42 -7.79
CA ILE A 128 -8.05 -16.71 -8.38
C ILE A 128 -6.94 -15.99 -7.60
N LYS A 129 -7.13 -14.69 -7.35
CA LYS A 129 -6.18 -13.81 -6.66
C LYS A 129 -6.82 -12.49 -6.27
N ASP A 130 -6.28 -11.87 -5.22
CA ASP A 130 -6.53 -10.47 -4.89
C ASP A 130 -5.46 -9.57 -5.50
N ILE A 131 -5.89 -8.49 -6.15
CA ILE A 131 -4.98 -7.48 -6.73
C ILE A 131 -5.36 -6.11 -6.18
N VAL A 132 -4.39 -5.43 -5.56
CA VAL A 132 -4.51 -4.04 -5.14
C VAL A 132 -3.55 -3.20 -5.95
N GLY A 133 -4.08 -2.22 -6.68
CA GLY A 133 -3.31 -1.27 -7.47
C GLY A 133 -3.50 0.17 -6.97
N ARG A 134 -2.40 0.93 -6.90
CA ARG A 134 -2.46 2.39 -6.69
C ARG A 134 -2.67 3.08 -8.03
N ARG A 135 -3.76 3.83 -8.15
CA ARG A 135 -4.01 4.65 -9.35
C ARG A 135 -3.17 5.93 -9.26
N PRO A 136 -2.27 6.22 -10.22
CA PRO A 136 -1.42 7.40 -10.18
C PRO A 136 -2.22 8.64 -10.64
N ALA A 137 -3.23 9.02 -9.86
CA ALA A 137 -3.99 10.25 -10.08
C ALA A 137 -3.21 11.45 -9.53
N ARG A 138 -3.35 12.61 -10.19
CA ARG A 138 -2.72 13.86 -9.74
C ARG A 138 -3.80 14.88 -9.42
N GLU A 139 -3.59 15.67 -8.36
CA GLU A 139 -4.41 16.86 -8.11
C GLU A 139 -4.35 17.82 -9.30
N GLY A 140 -5.50 18.34 -9.71
CA GLY A 140 -5.64 19.14 -10.93
C GLY A 140 -5.62 18.33 -12.24
N GLY A 141 -5.61 17.00 -12.18
CA GLY A 141 -5.67 16.13 -13.36
C GLY A 141 -4.30 15.83 -13.98
N MET A 142 -4.32 15.11 -15.11
CA MET A 142 -3.11 14.70 -15.84
C MET A 142 -2.24 15.92 -16.17
N ARG A 143 -0.93 15.78 -15.97
CA ARG A 143 0.06 16.73 -16.47
C ARG A 143 0.52 16.26 -17.84
N LEU A 144 0.17 17.04 -18.88
CA LEU A 144 0.57 16.83 -20.27
C LEU A 144 1.04 18.16 -20.86
N GLU A 145 2.34 18.43 -20.78
CA GLU A 145 2.92 19.72 -21.16
C GLU A 145 4.44 19.60 -21.40
N VAL A 146 5.02 20.63 -22.03
CA VAL A 146 6.47 20.77 -22.23
C VAL A 146 7.04 21.75 -21.19
N GLU A 147 8.08 21.34 -20.49
CA GLU A 147 8.87 22.16 -19.59
C GLU A 147 10.29 22.36 -20.16
N ILE A 148 10.80 23.59 -20.17
CA ILE A 148 12.19 23.88 -20.56
C ILE A 148 13.03 24.00 -19.30
N LEU A 149 13.98 23.09 -19.13
CA LEU A 149 14.89 23.08 -17.99
C LEU A 149 15.88 24.27 -18.04
N PRO A 150 16.54 24.62 -16.91
CA PRO A 150 17.53 25.71 -16.87
C PRO A 150 18.68 25.56 -17.89
N ASP A 151 19.03 24.32 -18.27
CA ASP A 151 20.04 24.02 -19.29
C ASP A 151 19.50 23.95 -20.73
N LYS A 152 18.27 24.45 -20.93
CA LYS A 152 17.55 24.53 -22.22
C LYS A 152 17.09 23.20 -22.81
N ARG A 153 17.17 22.09 -22.08
CA ARG A 153 16.60 20.82 -22.53
C ARG A 153 15.07 20.81 -22.34
N PRO A 154 14.29 20.35 -23.34
CA PRO A 154 12.86 20.15 -23.17
C PRO A 154 12.57 18.83 -22.43
N VAL A 155 11.57 18.85 -21.54
CA VAL A 155 10.98 17.69 -20.88
C VAL A 155 9.49 17.66 -21.21
N VAL A 156 8.99 16.53 -21.74
CA VAL A 156 7.56 16.32 -21.96
C VAL A 156 7.01 15.51 -20.79
N HIS A 157 6.11 16.11 -20.02
CA HIS A 157 5.40 15.44 -18.94
C HIS A 157 4.17 14.74 -19.51
N ALA A 158 3.90 13.50 -19.07
CA ALA A 158 2.70 12.74 -19.46
C ALA A 158 2.33 11.75 -18.34
N TYR A 159 1.86 12.27 -17.21
CA TYR A 159 1.54 11.46 -16.02
C TYR A 159 0.33 12.00 -15.25
N GLY A 160 -0.21 11.19 -14.32
CA GLY A 160 -1.27 11.66 -13.41
C GLY A 160 -2.70 11.33 -13.84
N ILE A 161 -2.90 10.39 -14.77
CA ILE A 161 -4.22 10.09 -15.36
C ILE A 161 -5.08 9.11 -14.54
N GLY A 162 -4.60 8.68 -13.37
CA GLY A 162 -5.37 7.81 -12.48
C GLY A 162 -5.71 6.45 -13.13
N GLY A 163 -6.99 6.08 -13.12
CA GLY A 163 -7.46 4.77 -13.61
C GLY A 163 -7.63 4.65 -15.12
N ARG A 164 -7.38 5.72 -15.89
CA ARG A 164 -7.74 5.80 -17.31
C ARG A 164 -6.58 5.57 -18.28
N GLY A 165 -5.44 5.10 -17.78
CA GLY A 165 -4.20 5.00 -18.57
C GLY A 165 -4.33 4.15 -19.83
N PHE A 166 -5.03 3.01 -19.75
CA PHE A 166 -5.21 2.12 -20.93
C PHE A 166 -6.09 2.76 -22.00
N GLU A 167 -7.29 3.23 -21.64
CA GLU A 167 -8.27 3.77 -22.58
C GLU A 167 -7.83 5.07 -23.27
N THR A 168 -6.85 5.79 -22.71
CA THR A 168 -6.33 7.06 -23.26
C THR A 168 -4.91 6.97 -23.81
N SER A 169 -4.26 5.81 -23.68
CA SER A 169 -2.82 5.62 -23.96
C SER A 169 -2.39 6.12 -25.33
N TRP A 170 -3.07 5.71 -26.41
CA TRP A 170 -2.70 6.08 -27.78
C TRP A 170 -2.90 7.56 -28.09
N GLY A 171 -4.00 8.17 -27.62
CA GLY A 171 -4.22 9.61 -27.81
C GLY A 171 -3.16 10.45 -27.10
N ILE A 172 -2.77 10.05 -25.89
CA ILE A 172 -1.68 10.72 -25.15
C ILE A 172 -0.34 10.52 -25.86
N ALA A 173 -0.08 9.32 -26.41
CA ALA A 173 1.14 9.05 -27.15
C ALA A 173 1.26 9.93 -28.40
N GLU A 174 0.17 10.16 -29.13
CA GLU A 174 0.12 11.08 -30.28
C GLU A 174 0.37 12.53 -29.87
N ASP A 175 -0.24 13.00 -28.77
CA ASP A 175 0.00 14.34 -28.24
C ASP A 175 1.46 14.52 -27.78
N VAL A 176 2.03 13.53 -27.10
CA VAL A 176 3.45 13.51 -26.71
C VAL A 176 4.35 13.55 -27.95
N GLN A 177 4.05 12.75 -28.98
CA GLN A 177 4.80 12.74 -30.24
C GLN A 177 4.80 14.13 -30.90
N ARG A 178 3.65 14.81 -30.92
CA ARG A 178 3.51 16.17 -31.44
C ARG A 178 4.36 17.15 -30.64
N MET A 179 4.24 17.12 -29.31
CA MET A 179 5.02 17.99 -28.40
C MET A 179 6.54 17.79 -28.56
N VAL A 180 7.01 16.55 -28.70
CA VAL A 180 8.42 16.24 -28.93
C VAL A 180 8.88 16.82 -30.28
N THR A 181 8.08 16.66 -31.33
CA THR A 181 8.42 17.15 -32.68
C THR A 181 8.53 18.68 -32.71
N GLU A 182 7.62 19.37 -32.02
CA GLU A 182 7.64 20.82 -31.87
C GLU A 182 8.86 21.28 -31.07
N ALA A 183 9.15 20.61 -29.94
CA ALA A 183 10.31 20.93 -29.09
C ALA A 183 11.66 20.71 -29.77
N LEU A 184 11.76 19.73 -30.68
CA LEU A 184 12.97 19.47 -31.47
C LEU A 184 13.14 20.42 -32.67
N GLY A 185 12.12 21.22 -33.00
CA GLY A 185 12.12 22.19 -34.09
C GLY A 185 12.35 21.54 -35.46
N LYS A 186 11.33 20.92 -36.06
CA LYS A 186 11.32 20.34 -37.43
C LYS A 186 12.70 19.90 -37.94
N ARG A 187 13.35 18.95 -37.27
CA ARG A 187 14.38 18.12 -37.93
C ARG A 187 13.70 16.83 -38.37
N PRO A 188 13.67 16.49 -39.66
CA PRO A 188 13.21 15.17 -40.05
C PRO A 188 14.08 14.15 -39.34
N LEU A 189 13.45 13.21 -38.63
CA LEU A 189 14.13 12.02 -38.12
C LEU A 189 14.81 11.37 -39.33
N ALA A 190 16.14 11.43 -39.39
CA ALA A 190 16.89 10.65 -40.35
C ALA A 190 16.57 9.18 -40.05
N SER A 191 15.79 8.54 -40.90
CA SER A 191 15.54 7.11 -40.77
C SER A 191 16.89 6.40 -40.86
N ARG A 192 17.21 5.63 -39.83
CA ARG A 192 18.16 4.54 -39.93
C ARG A 192 17.36 3.30 -39.57
N LEU A 193 16.91 2.61 -40.63
CA LEU A 193 16.68 1.17 -40.59
C LEU A 193 18.04 0.48 -40.44
#